data_AF-A0A2R3Z0Z8-F1
#
_entry.id   AF-A0A2R3Z0Z8-F1
#
_cell.length_a   1.000
_cell.length_b   1.000
_cell.length_c   1.000
_cell.angle_alpha   90.00
_cell.angle_beta   90.00
_cell.angle_gamma   90.00
#
_symmetry.space_group_name_H-M   'P 1'
#
loop_
_entity.id
_entity.type
_entity.pdbx_description
1 polymer ?
#
loop_
_entity_poly.entity_id
_entity_poly.type
_entity_poly.pdbx_seq_one_letter_code
_entity_poly.pdbx_strand_id
1 'polypeptide(L)'
;MNEIPSMWRKELLHPLFVHFPIGLLIITALVGIAAILFRNKKYAGKLRFNFSLQLFLGIILFWITFYTGQIAYGVEVRKICDPTVLKDHLYWAYVAGYIFSAGALIELVRLIWRKKIAFLLFLAVALSVGGALSLTYAGHLGARVVYQQAAGVYHPSPDCTEFE
;
A
#
# COMPACT_ATOMS: atom_id res chain seq x y z
N MET A 1 16.38 -32.86 -14.61
CA MET A 1 15.82 -32.09 -13.48
C MET A 1 15.29 -30.81 -14.06
N ASN A 2 14.01 -30.48 -13.84
CA ASN A 2 13.52 -29.16 -14.23
C ASN A 2 14.17 -28.12 -13.29
N GLU A 3 14.67 -27.02 -13.85
CA GLU A 3 15.30 -25.98 -13.02
C GLU A 3 14.23 -25.20 -12.25
N ILE A 4 14.44 -25.06 -10.93
CA ILE A 4 13.59 -24.20 -10.08
C ILE A 4 13.76 -22.74 -10.52
N PRO A 5 12.68 -21.98 -10.74
CA PRO A 5 12.79 -20.58 -11.13
C PRO A 5 13.51 -19.75 -10.06
N SER A 6 14.37 -18.83 -10.51
CA SER A 6 15.07 -17.90 -9.62
C SER A 6 14.13 -17.09 -8.72
N MET A 7 14.56 -16.79 -7.49
CA MET A 7 13.86 -15.88 -6.57
C MET A 7 14.02 -14.40 -6.94
N TRP A 8 14.90 -14.09 -7.91
CA TRP A 8 15.14 -12.73 -8.41
C TRP A 8 14.25 -12.36 -9.61
N ARG A 9 13.14 -13.09 -9.80
CA ARG A 9 12.14 -12.80 -10.83
C ARG A 9 11.47 -11.44 -10.59
N LYS A 10 11.17 -10.73 -11.69
CA LYS A 10 10.62 -9.37 -11.64
C LYS A 10 9.27 -9.31 -10.93
N GLU A 11 8.43 -10.34 -11.12
CA GLU A 11 7.12 -10.48 -10.49
C GLU A 11 7.19 -10.66 -8.96
N LEU A 12 8.33 -11.11 -8.40
CA LEU A 12 8.52 -11.29 -6.96
C LEU A 12 8.98 -10.02 -6.23
N LEU A 13 9.40 -8.98 -6.97
CA LEU A 13 9.82 -7.71 -6.38
C LEU A 13 8.65 -6.99 -5.69
N HIS A 14 7.45 -7.02 -6.28
CA HIS A 14 6.28 -6.37 -5.71
C HIS A 14 5.88 -6.90 -4.31
N PRO A 15 5.65 -8.22 -4.12
CA PRO A 15 5.27 -8.75 -2.80
C PRO A 15 6.34 -8.57 -1.72
N LEU A 16 7.61 -8.42 -2.10
CA LEU A 16 8.70 -8.08 -1.17
C LEU A 16 8.47 -6.71 -0.53
N PHE A 17 8.03 -5.71 -1.29
CA PHE A 17 7.83 -4.35 -0.77
C PHE A 17 6.43 -4.08 -0.22
N VAL A 18 5.41 -4.82 -0.66
CA VAL A 18 3.99 -4.46 -0.44
C VAL A 18 3.57 -4.38 1.03
N HIS A 19 4.18 -5.18 1.91
CA HIS A 19 3.82 -5.23 3.32
C HIS A 19 4.19 -3.95 4.08
N PHE A 20 5.28 -3.28 3.69
CA PHE A 20 5.76 -2.08 4.37
C PHE A 20 4.78 -0.90 4.27
N PRO A 21 4.36 -0.43 3.07
CA PRO A 21 3.41 0.67 2.97
C PRO A 21 2.01 0.29 3.45
N ILE A 22 1.55 -0.97 3.27
CA ILE A 22 0.23 -1.41 3.79
C ILE A 22 0.17 -1.20 5.30
N GLY A 23 1.11 -1.79 6.04
CA GLY A 23 1.14 -1.66 7.50
C GLY A 23 1.28 -0.20 7.93
N LEU A 24 2.22 0.53 7.33
CA LEU A 24 2.53 1.90 7.73
C LEU A 24 1.38 2.87 7.45
N LEU A 25 0.70 2.78 6.30
CA LEU A 25 -0.39 3.68 5.92
C LEU A 25 -1.71 3.36 6.63
N ILE A 26 -1.97 2.08 6.96
CA ILE A 26 -3.10 1.73 7.82
C ILE A 26 -2.88 2.27 9.24
N ILE A 27 -1.68 2.09 9.80
CA ILE A 27 -1.33 2.66 11.11
C ILE A 27 -1.40 4.19 11.07
N THR A 28 -0.97 4.83 9.98
CA THR A 28 -1.10 6.28 9.78
C THR A 28 -2.55 6.74 9.96
N ALA A 29 -3.51 6.04 9.35
CA ALA A 29 -4.93 6.39 9.48
C ALA A 29 -5.40 6.28 10.95
N LEU A 30 -5.02 5.20 11.65
CA LEU A 30 -5.36 4.99 13.05
C LEU A 30 -4.74 6.05 13.98
N VAL A 31 -3.46 6.38 13.77
CA VAL A 31 -2.76 7.43 14.53
C VAL A 31 -3.37 8.80 14.24
N GLY A 32 -3.79 9.06 12.99
CA GLY A 32 -4.51 10.27 12.60
C GLY A 32 -5.83 10.42 13.36
N ILE A 33 -6.64 9.35 13.42
CA ILE A 33 -7.88 9.32 14.23
C ILE A 33 -7.57 9.60 15.70
N ALA A 34 -6.56 8.92 16.26
CA ALA A 34 -6.13 9.15 17.64
C ALA A 34 -5.69 10.61 17.88
N ALA A 35 -4.98 11.23 16.93
CA ALA A 35 -4.54 12.62 17.02
C ALA A 35 -5.72 13.63 17.09
N ILE A 36 -6.86 13.29 16.46
CA ILE A 36 -8.10 14.07 16.53
C ILE A 36 -8.83 13.82 17.86
N LEU A 37 -9.03 12.55 18.24
CA LEU A 37 -9.77 12.18 19.46
C LEU A 37 -9.08 12.69 20.72
N PHE A 38 -7.74 12.62 20.77
CA PHE A 38 -6.95 13.04 21.92
C PHE A 38 -6.36 14.45 21.78
N ARG A 39 -6.94 15.31 20.93
CA ARG A 39 -6.41 16.65 20.59
C ARG A 39 -6.17 17.58 21.79
N ASN A 40 -6.87 17.37 22.91
CA ASN A 40 -6.78 18.17 24.14
C ASN A 40 -5.85 17.57 25.21
N LYS A 41 -5.19 16.44 24.92
CA LYS A 41 -4.34 15.72 25.88
C LYS A 41 -2.86 16.12 25.69
N LYS A 42 -2.04 15.92 26.74
CA LYS A 42 -0.59 16.23 26.76
C LYS A 42 0.19 15.61 25.58
N TYR A 43 -0.27 14.48 25.06
CA TYR A 43 0.40 13.74 23.98
C TYR A 43 -0.06 14.12 22.56
N ALA A 44 -0.99 15.07 22.40
CA ALA A 44 -1.55 15.44 21.10
C ALA A 44 -0.48 15.86 20.07
N GLY A 45 0.56 16.57 20.51
CA GLY A 45 1.68 16.95 19.64
C GLY A 45 2.47 15.75 19.11
N LYS A 46 2.72 14.74 19.96
CA LYS A 46 3.42 13.51 19.57
C LYS A 46 2.60 12.69 18.58
N LEU A 47 1.28 12.60 18.77
CA LEU A 47 0.39 11.90 17.84
C LEU A 47 0.36 12.57 16.47
N ARG A 48 0.26 13.90 16.42
CA ARG A 48 0.31 14.66 15.17
C ARG A 48 1.65 14.48 14.45
N PHE A 49 2.76 14.54 15.18
CA PHE A 49 4.09 14.31 14.61
C PHE A 49 4.23 12.89 14.03
N ASN A 50 3.77 11.86 14.77
CA ASN A 50 3.78 10.48 14.29
C ASN A 50 2.92 10.31 13.04
N PHE A 51 1.71 10.90 13.03
CA PHE A 51 0.86 10.93 11.84
C PHE A 51 1.58 11.50 10.62
N SER A 52 2.18 12.70 10.75
CA SER A 52 2.90 13.33 9.63
C SER A 52 4.06 12.45 9.14
N LEU A 53 4.88 11.95 10.06
CA LEU A 53 6.07 11.15 9.75
C LEU A 53 5.69 9.86 9.03
N GLN A 54 4.71 9.12 9.56
CA GLN A 54 4.26 7.86 8.97
C GLN A 54 3.59 8.07 7.62
N LEU A 55 2.82 9.16 7.45
CA LEU A 55 2.19 9.50 6.17
C LEU A 55 3.23 9.74 5.07
N PHE A 56 4.25 10.56 5.34
CA PHE A 56 5.28 10.85 4.35
C PHE A 56 6.13 9.62 4.01
N LEU A 57 6.59 8.87 5.02
CA LEU A 57 7.35 7.64 4.81
C LEU A 57 6.51 6.58 4.08
N GLY A 58 5.24 6.43 4.47
CA GLY A 58 4.31 5.48 3.86
C GLY A 58 4.06 5.77 2.40
N ILE A 59 3.96 7.04 1.99
CA ILE A 59 3.78 7.41 0.57
C ILE A 59 5.03 7.13 -0.26
N ILE A 60 6.22 7.41 0.27
CA ILE A 60 7.47 7.08 -0.43
C ILE A 60 7.53 5.57 -0.68
N LEU A 61 7.32 4.76 0.36
CA LEU A 61 7.30 3.30 0.26
C LEU A 61 6.17 2.78 -0.64
N PHE A 62 5.01 3.46 -0.63
CA PHE A 62 3.88 3.14 -1.48
C PHE A 62 4.25 3.31 -2.95
N TRP A 63 4.86 4.44 -3.35
CA TRP A 63 5.21 4.66 -4.75
C TRP A 63 6.33 3.73 -5.24
N ILE A 64 7.27 3.34 -4.35
CA ILE A 64 8.25 2.28 -4.65
C ILE A 64 7.53 0.93 -4.91
N THR A 65 6.59 0.57 -4.03
CA THR A 65 5.77 -0.65 -4.17
C THR A 65 4.89 -0.61 -5.43
N PHE A 66 4.35 0.56 -5.74
CA PHE A 66 3.54 0.78 -6.93
C PHE A 66 4.36 0.58 -8.20
N TYR A 67 5.57 1.15 -8.25
CA TYR A 67 6.48 0.99 -9.37
C TYR A 67 6.88 -0.48 -9.57
N THR A 68 7.24 -1.19 -8.51
CA THR A 68 7.54 -2.63 -8.61
C THR A 68 6.31 -3.45 -9.02
N GLY A 69 5.10 -3.03 -8.63
CA GLY A 69 3.83 -3.61 -9.08
C GLY A 69 3.58 -3.42 -10.58
N GLN A 70 3.93 -2.27 -11.17
CA GLN A 70 3.85 -2.04 -12.62
C GLN A 70 4.75 -2.99 -13.41
N ILE A 71 5.96 -3.23 -12.90
CA ILE A 71 6.88 -4.20 -13.51
C ILE A 71 6.28 -5.61 -13.48
N ALA A 72 5.71 -6.02 -12.35
CA ALA A 72 5.05 -7.32 -12.20
C ALA A 72 3.80 -7.44 -13.10
N TYR A 73 3.02 -6.37 -13.24
CA TYR A 73 1.81 -6.34 -14.06
C TYR A 73 2.08 -6.74 -15.52
N GLY A 74 3.16 -6.21 -16.12
CA GLY A 74 3.52 -6.52 -17.50
C GLY A 74 3.82 -8.00 -17.77
N VAL A 75 4.16 -8.76 -16.72
CA VAL A 75 4.42 -10.20 -16.78
C VAL A 75 3.16 -10.99 -16.45
N GLU A 76 2.51 -10.68 -15.32
CA GLU A 76 1.46 -11.52 -14.74
C GLU A 76 0.11 -11.40 -15.46
N VAL A 77 -0.19 -10.26 -16.10
CA VAL A 77 -1.47 -10.06 -16.80
C VAL A 77 -1.75 -11.07 -17.92
N ARG A 78 -0.70 -11.73 -18.44
CA ARG A 78 -0.80 -12.75 -19.50
C ARG A 78 -0.76 -14.19 -18.98
N LYS A 79 -0.46 -14.37 -17.68
CA LYS A 79 -0.29 -15.69 -17.05
C LYS A 79 -1.51 -16.10 -16.22
N ILE A 80 -2.21 -15.12 -15.63
CA ILE A 80 -3.38 -15.37 -14.79
C ILE A 80 -4.63 -15.66 -15.64
N CYS A 81 -5.59 -16.36 -15.05
CA CYS A 81 -6.81 -16.79 -15.75
C CYS A 81 -7.80 -15.64 -16.00
N ASP A 82 -7.95 -14.72 -15.05
CA ASP A 82 -8.85 -13.57 -15.10
C ASP A 82 -8.05 -12.26 -14.89
N PRO A 83 -7.67 -11.58 -15.99
CA PRO A 83 -6.90 -10.33 -15.91
C PRO A 83 -7.70 -9.15 -15.35
N THR A 84 -9.03 -9.24 -15.25
CA THR A 84 -9.85 -8.15 -14.72
C THR A 84 -9.57 -7.91 -13.24
N VAL A 85 -9.35 -8.96 -12.45
CA VAL A 85 -9.01 -8.84 -11.02
C VAL A 85 -7.68 -8.10 -10.81
N LEU A 86 -6.68 -8.37 -11.66
CA LEU A 86 -5.39 -7.67 -11.60
C LEU A 86 -5.52 -6.21 -12.04
N LYS A 87 -6.35 -5.93 -13.05
CA LYS A 87 -6.67 -4.55 -13.47
C LYS A 87 -7.38 -3.78 -12.37
N ASP A 88 -8.34 -4.40 -11.69
CA ASP A 88 -9.06 -3.78 -10.57
C ASP A 88 -8.14 -3.57 -9.37
N HIS A 89 -7.27 -4.53 -9.05
CA HIS A 89 -6.23 -4.38 -8.04
C HIS A 89 -5.38 -3.14 -8.31
N LEU A 90 -4.93 -2.98 -9.56
CA LEU A 90 -4.14 -1.83 -9.98
C LEU A 90 -4.94 -0.51 -9.89
N TYR A 91 -6.21 -0.51 -10.32
CA TYR A 91 -7.08 0.65 -10.21
C TYR A 91 -7.23 1.12 -8.76
N TRP A 92 -7.52 0.21 -7.83
CA TRP A 92 -7.66 0.56 -6.42
C TRP A 92 -6.33 0.95 -5.76
N ALA A 93 -5.20 0.40 -6.24
CA ALA A 93 -3.89 0.90 -5.86
C ALA A 93 -3.69 2.36 -6.32
N TYR A 94 -4.04 2.72 -7.56
CA TYR A 94 -4.01 4.13 -8.00
C TYR A 94 -4.88 5.03 -7.13
N VAL A 95 -6.13 4.62 -6.86
CA VAL A 95 -7.05 5.37 -5.99
C VAL A 95 -6.44 5.60 -4.61
N ALA A 96 -5.92 4.55 -3.97
CA ALA A 96 -5.25 4.67 -2.68
C ALA A 96 -4.04 5.62 -2.74
N GLY A 97 -3.17 5.45 -3.75
CA GLY A 97 -1.98 6.27 -3.96
C GLY A 97 -2.28 7.75 -4.12
N TYR A 98 -3.28 8.11 -4.92
CA TYR A 98 -3.70 9.49 -5.11
C TYR A 98 -4.35 10.08 -3.85
N ILE A 99 -5.20 9.32 -3.15
CA ILE A 99 -5.82 9.78 -1.90
C ILE A 99 -4.75 10.06 -0.83
N PHE A 100 -3.81 9.15 -0.62
CA PHE A 100 -2.73 9.37 0.34
C PHE A 100 -1.83 10.53 -0.08
N SER A 101 -1.47 10.62 -1.37
CA SER A 101 -0.66 11.73 -1.89
C SER A 101 -1.33 13.08 -1.67
N ALA A 102 -2.64 13.18 -1.91
CA ALA A 102 -3.42 14.38 -1.59
C ALA A 102 -3.41 14.69 -0.08
N GLY A 103 -3.58 13.65 0.76
CA GLY A 103 -3.48 13.77 2.22
C GLY A 103 -2.12 14.31 2.68
N ALA A 104 -1.01 13.83 2.10
CA ALA A 104 0.32 14.33 2.41
C ALA A 104 0.59 15.74 1.92
N LEU A 105 0.08 16.12 0.75
CA LEU A 105 0.17 17.50 0.28
C LEU A 105 -0.57 18.45 1.23
N ILE A 106 -1.78 18.09 1.67
CA ILE A 106 -2.54 18.87 2.66
C ILE A 106 -1.78 18.96 3.99
N GLU A 107 -1.20 17.85 4.44
CA GLU A 107 -0.41 17.81 5.66
C GLU A 107 0.87 18.67 5.54
N LEU A 108 1.54 18.64 4.39
CA LEU A 108 2.69 19.49 4.10
C LEU A 108 2.31 20.97 4.15
N VAL A 109 1.21 21.36 3.51
CA VAL A 109 0.68 22.74 3.58
C VAL A 109 0.39 23.14 5.04
N ARG A 110 -0.22 22.25 5.82
CA ARG A 110 -0.48 22.47 7.25
C ARG A 110 0.81 22.73 8.04
N LEU A 111 1.88 21.99 7.74
CA LEU A 111 3.18 22.13 8.41
C LEU A 111 3.91 23.42 8.02
N ILE A 112 3.89 23.80 6.74
CA ILE A 112 4.56 25.01 6.24
C ILE A 112 3.85 26.26 6.77
N TRP A 113 2.52 26.31 6.68
CA TRP A 113 1.78 27.54 6.96
C TRP A 113 1.59 27.80 8.46
N ARG A 114 1.90 26.83 9.34
CA ARG A 114 1.88 26.90 10.83
C ARG A 114 0.61 27.49 11.48
N LYS A 115 -0.38 27.92 10.70
CA LYS A 115 -1.66 28.42 11.17
C LYS A 115 -2.38 27.25 11.84
N LYS A 116 -3.10 27.53 12.94
CA LYS A 116 -3.94 26.56 13.67
C LYS A 116 -5.18 26.15 12.86
N ILE A 117 -5.02 25.78 11.59
CA ILE A 117 -6.11 25.35 10.71
C ILE A 117 -6.39 23.89 11.05
N ALA A 118 -7.12 23.67 12.15
CA ALA A 118 -7.53 22.34 12.60
C ALA A 118 -8.28 21.56 11.50
N PHE A 119 -8.93 22.29 10.59
CA PHE A 119 -9.58 21.73 9.40
C PHE A 119 -8.61 20.97 8.48
N LEU A 120 -7.37 21.44 8.25
CA LEU A 120 -6.42 20.75 7.38
C LEU A 120 -5.98 19.41 7.97
N LEU A 121 -5.79 19.34 9.30
CA LEU A 121 -5.50 18.08 9.97
C LEU A 121 -6.68 17.10 9.81
N PHE A 122 -7.91 17.58 10.05
CA PHE A 122 -9.09 16.76 9.87
C PHE A 122 -9.20 16.21 8.44
N LEU A 123 -8.98 17.06 7.45
CA LEU A 123 -9.02 16.67 6.03
C LEU A 123 -7.92 15.66 5.67
N ALA A 124 -6.67 15.87 6.12
CA ALA A 124 -5.57 14.94 5.90
C ALA A 124 -5.85 13.55 6.54
N VAL A 125 -6.42 13.54 7.74
CA VAL A 125 -6.81 12.29 8.41
C VAL A 125 -7.99 11.61 7.69
N ALA A 126 -9.00 12.36 7.28
CA ALA A 126 -10.14 11.82 6.52
C ALA A 126 -9.68 11.17 5.20
N LEU A 127 -8.76 11.82 4.48
CA LEU A 127 -8.14 11.24 3.29
C LEU A 127 -7.32 10.00 3.65
N SER A 128 -6.53 10.02 4.73
CA SER A 128 -5.77 8.84 5.18
C SER A 128 -6.67 7.64 5.48
N VAL A 129 -7.86 7.87 6.06
CA VAL A 129 -8.86 6.82 6.29
C VAL A 129 -9.44 6.30 4.97
N GLY A 130 -9.86 7.19 4.06
CA GLY A 130 -10.33 6.78 2.72
C GLY A 130 -9.28 6.04 1.91
N GLY A 131 -8.02 6.46 2.01
CA GLY A 131 -6.86 5.80 1.41
C GLY A 131 -6.64 4.42 2.02
N ALA A 132 -6.74 4.27 3.34
CA ALA A 132 -6.59 2.98 4.02
C ALA A 132 -7.69 1.99 3.64
N LEU A 133 -8.94 2.43 3.50
CA LEU A 133 -10.03 1.60 3.00
C LEU A 133 -9.79 1.14 1.56
N SER A 134 -9.39 2.07 0.68
CA SER A 134 -9.05 1.77 -0.71
C SER A 134 -7.87 0.80 -0.81
N LEU A 135 -6.84 0.99 0.01
CA LEU A 135 -5.65 0.14 0.08
C LEU A 135 -5.99 -1.26 0.61
N THR A 136 -6.89 -1.36 1.59
CA THR A 136 -7.38 -2.64 2.11
C THR A 136 -8.11 -3.42 1.02
N TYR A 137 -8.96 -2.74 0.23
CA TYR A 137 -9.64 -3.38 -0.89
C TYR A 137 -8.67 -3.79 -2.02
N ALA A 138 -7.69 -2.94 -2.34
CA ALA A 138 -6.60 -3.31 -3.24
C ALA A 138 -5.85 -4.56 -2.73
N GLY A 139 -5.56 -4.64 -1.43
CA GLY A 139 -4.95 -5.81 -0.79
C GLY A 139 -5.82 -7.06 -0.89
N HIS A 140 -7.14 -6.94 -0.70
CA HIS A 140 -8.09 -8.05 -0.90
C HIS A 140 -8.04 -8.58 -2.34
N LEU A 141 -8.03 -7.69 -3.34
CA LEU A 141 -7.88 -8.08 -4.74
C LEU A 141 -6.50 -8.71 -5.02
N GLY A 142 -5.44 -8.19 -4.38
CA GLY A 142 -4.09 -8.77 -4.45
C GLY A 142 -4.04 -10.20 -3.91
N ALA A 143 -4.77 -10.48 -2.82
CA ALA A 143 -4.92 -11.83 -2.30
C ALA A 143 -5.63 -12.75 -3.31
N ARG A 144 -6.66 -12.27 -4.02
CA ARG A 144 -7.31 -13.06 -5.09
C ARG A 144 -6.35 -13.34 -6.25
N VAL A 145 -5.56 -12.35 -6.65
CA VAL A 145 -4.54 -12.48 -7.71
C VAL A 145 -3.52 -13.58 -7.36
N VAL A 146 -3.02 -13.61 -6.11
CA VAL A 146 -2.02 -14.61 -5.68
C VAL A 146 -2.65 -15.96 -5.36
N TYR A 147 -3.65 -16.00 -4.48
CA TYR A 147 -4.16 -17.26 -3.92
C TYR A 147 -5.18 -17.98 -4.80
N GLN A 148 -5.91 -17.27 -5.67
CA GLN A 148 -6.90 -17.89 -6.56
C GLN A 148 -6.37 -18.09 -7.99
N GLN A 149 -5.37 -17.30 -8.40
CA GLN A 149 -4.86 -17.31 -9.78
C GLN A 149 -3.35 -17.58 -9.87
N ALA A 150 -2.69 -17.84 -8.74
CA ALA A 150 -1.28 -18.21 -8.66
C ALA A 150 -0.30 -17.19 -9.28
N ALA A 151 -0.66 -15.91 -9.31
CA ALA A 151 0.24 -14.88 -9.83
C ALA A 151 1.55 -14.83 -9.05
N GLY A 152 2.67 -14.86 -9.76
CA GLY A 152 4.01 -14.89 -9.18
C GLY A 152 4.40 -16.21 -8.49
N VAL A 153 3.51 -17.20 -8.41
CA VAL A 153 3.75 -18.48 -7.75
C VAL A 153 4.35 -19.48 -8.74
N TYR A 154 5.31 -20.28 -8.29
CA TYR A 154 5.81 -21.43 -9.07
C TYR A 154 4.92 -22.65 -8.82
N HIS A 155 4.56 -23.37 -9.88
CA HIS A 155 3.86 -24.64 -9.79
C HIS A 155 4.87 -25.79 -9.93
N PRO A 156 5.16 -26.54 -8.85
CA PRO A 156 5.97 -27.74 -8.92
C PRO A 156 5.35 -28.81 -9.84
N SER A 157 6.16 -29.76 -10.31
CA SER A 157 5.62 -30.98 -10.91
C SER A 157 4.76 -31.75 -9.90
N PRO A 158 3.80 -32.58 -10.34
CA PRO A 158 2.95 -33.35 -9.42
C PRO A 158 3.73 -34.18 -8.40
N ASP A 159 4.90 -34.67 -8.79
CA ASP A 159 5.77 -35.50 -7.96
C ASP A 159 6.91 -34.71 -7.30
N CYS A 160 6.97 -33.38 -7.45
CA CYS A 160 7.98 -32.49 -6.87
C CYS A 160 9.44 -32.87 -7.20
N THR A 161 9.68 -33.50 -8.37
CA THR A 161 11.01 -33.98 -8.81
C THR A 161 12.08 -32.90 -8.92
N GLU A 162 11.69 -31.63 -8.85
CA GLU A 162 12.60 -30.48 -8.81
C GLU A 162 13.31 -30.30 -7.46
N PHE A 163 12.84 -30.97 -6.40
CA PHE A 163 13.34 -30.82 -5.03
C PHE A 163 14.04 -32.08 -4.47
N GLU A 164 14.25 -33.10 -5.31
CA GLU A 164 15.02 -34.32 -5.00
C GLU A 164 16.52 -34.14 -5.29
#